data_AF-A0A5S9MMN1-F1
#
_entry.id   AF-A0A5S9MMN1-F1
#
_cell.length_a   1.000
_cell.length_b   1.000
_cell.length_c   1.000
_cell.angle_alpha   90.00
_cell.angle_beta   90.00
_cell.angle_gamma   90.00
#
_symmetry.space_group_name_H-M   'P 1'
#
loop_
_entity.id
_entity.type
_entity.pdbx_description
1 polymer ?
#
loop_
_entity_poly.entity_id
_entity_poly.type
_entity_poly.pdbx_seq_one_letter_code
_entity_poly.pdbx_strand_id
1 'polypeptide(L)' 'MQVEFVSANPTGDLHLGHARGAAVGDSLCNILDKAGFDVSREYYINDAGNQINNLALSVEVRYFEALGLEKRNA' A
#
# COMPACT_ATOMS: atom_id res chain seq x y z
N MET A 1 20.25 9.25 -4.96
CA MET A 1 19.23 9.07 -6.01
C MET A 1 18.11 8.25 -5.43
N GLN A 2 16.89 8.73 -5.50
CA GLN A 2 15.72 8.06 -4.93
C GLN A 2 14.98 7.28 -6.00
N VAL A 3 14.57 6.05 -5.67
CA VAL A 3 13.76 5.18 -6.51
C VAL A 3 12.51 4.80 -5.73
N GLU A 4 11.37 5.28 -6.18
CA GLU A 4 10.05 4.94 -5.64
C GLU A 4 9.47 3.75 -6.41
N PHE A 5 8.97 2.73 -5.70
CA PHE A 5 8.30 1.60 -6.33
C PHE A 5 7.32 0.87 -5.40
N VAL A 6 6.47 0.03 -5.99
CA VAL A 6 5.32 -0.67 -5.37
C VAL A 6 4.14 0.23 -5.03
N SER A 7 4.31 1.20 -4.12
CA SER A 7 3.35 2.26 -3.75
C SER A 7 1.87 1.87 -3.84
N ALA A 8 1.51 0.72 -3.27
CA ALA A 8 0.16 0.20 -3.32
C ALA A 8 -0.73 0.99 -2.35
N ASN A 9 -2.00 1.22 -2.71
CA ASN A 9 -2.94 1.82 -1.78
C ASN A 9 -3.11 0.91 -0.56
N PRO A 10 -3.01 1.43 0.69
CA PRO A 10 -3.04 0.63 1.91
C PRO A 10 -4.47 0.23 2.31
N THR A 11 -5.32 -0.07 1.32
CA THR A 11 -6.74 -0.38 1.50
C THR A 11 -7.13 -1.75 0.95
N GLY A 12 -6.16 -2.54 0.49
CA GLY A 12 -6.36 -3.89 0.00
C GLY A 12 -5.07 -4.69 -0.03
N ASP A 13 -5.19 -5.96 -0.39
CA ASP A 13 -4.05 -6.88 -0.42
C ASP A 13 -3.10 -6.60 -1.59
N LEU A 14 -1.84 -6.99 -1.40
CA LEU A 14 -0.85 -6.96 -2.46
C LEU A 14 -1.11 -8.11 -3.45
N HIS A 15 -1.40 -7.78 -4.71
CA HIS A 15 -1.53 -8.75 -5.79
C HIS A 15 -0.24 -8.98 -6.58
N LEU A 16 -0.24 -9.98 -7.48
CA LEU A 16 0.92 -10.38 -8.30
C LEU A 16 1.57 -9.21 -9.09
N GLY A 17 0.78 -8.24 -9.54
CA GLY A 17 1.29 -7.01 -10.15
C GLY A 17 2.29 -6.23 -9.26
N HIS A 18 2.01 -6.11 -7.95
CA HIS A 18 2.92 -5.47 -7.00
C HIS A 18 4.21 -6.27 -6.83
N ALA A 19 4.12 -7.61 -6.77
CA ALA A 19 5.29 -8.46 -6.67
C ALA A 19 6.22 -8.31 -7.89
N ARG A 20 5.66 -8.20 -9.10
CA ARG A 20 6.44 -7.91 -10.31
C ARG A 20 7.10 -6.53 -10.23
N GLY A 21 6.35 -5.49 -9.84
CA GLY A 21 6.89 -4.14 -9.66
C GLY A 21 8.01 -4.08 -8.61
N ALA A 22 7.83 -4.79 -7.50
CA ALA A 22 8.84 -4.94 -6.43
C ALA A 22 10.13 -5.57 -6.96
N ALA A 23 10.03 -6.69 -7.67
CA ALA A 23 11.19 -7.38 -8.22
C ALA A 23 11.98 -6.51 -9.21
N VAL A 24 11.27 -5.76 -10.07
CA VAL A 24 11.90 -4.85 -11.05
C VAL A 24 12.55 -3.65 -10.35
N GLY A 25 11.83 -3.00 -9.44
CA GLY A 25 12.32 -1.82 -8.72
C GLY A 25 13.55 -2.12 -7.87
N ASP A 26 13.53 -3.23 -7.12
CA ASP A 26 14.69 -3.64 -6.31
C ASP A 26 15.89 -4.02 -7.19
N SER A 27 15.67 -4.76 -8.29
CA SER A 27 16.74 -5.11 -9.24
C SER A 27 17.39 -3.86 -9.84
N LEU A 28 16.61 -2.84 -10.18
CA LEU A 28 17.12 -1.55 -10.65
C LEU A 28 17.98 -0.87 -9.59
N CYS A 29 17.52 -0.84 -8.33
CA CYS A 29 18.30 -0.27 -7.23
C CYS A 29 19.64 -0.98 -7.05
N ASN A 30 19.66 -2.32 -7.13
CA ASN A 30 20.89 -3.11 -7.03
C ASN A 30 21.88 -2.78 -8.17
N ILE A 31 21.40 -2.54 -9.39
CA ILE A 31 22.23 -2.10 -10.52
C ILE A 31 22.82 -0.72 -10.26
N LEU A 32 22.02 0.21 -9.74
CA LEU A 32 22.42 1.58 -9.46
C LEU A 32 23.42 1.67 -8.31
N ASP A 33 23.20 0.90 -7.23
CA ASP A 33 24.16 0.72 -6.14
C ASP A 33 25.49 0.19 -6.70
N LYS A 34 25.44 -0.80 -7.60
CA LYS A 34 26.63 -1.37 -8.23
C LYS A 34 27.36 -0.39 -9.14
N ALA A 35 26.64 0.53 -9.77
CA ALA A 35 27.20 1.59 -10.61
C ALA A 35 27.78 2.77 -9.80
N GLY A 36 27.73 2.73 -8.46
CA GLY A 36 28.33 3.72 -7.57
C GLY A 36 27.42 4.89 -7.22
N PHE A 37 26.11 4.79 -7.52
CA PHE A 37 25.14 5.77 -7.03
C PHE A 37 24.82 5.49 -5.56
N ASP A 38 24.61 6.55 -4.79
CA ASP A 38 23.97 6.47 -3.48
C ASP A 38 22.45 6.34 -3.69
N VAL A 39 21.88 5.15 -3.51
CA VAL A 39 20.47 4.86 -3.84
C VAL A 39 19.61 4.77 -2.59
N SER A 40 18.50 5.51 -2.57
CA SER A 40 17.41 5.32 -1.60
C SER A 40 16.22 4.63 -2.26
N ARG A 41 15.66 3.64 -1.58
CA ARG A 41 14.43 2.91 -1.98
C ARG A 41 13.26 3.52 -1.21
N GLU A 42 12.20 3.92 -1.89
CA GLU A 42 11.03 4.56 -1.27
C GLU A 42 9.72 3.84 -1.60
N TYR A 43 8.82 3.79 -0.61
CA TYR A 43 7.45 3.31 -0.77
C TYR A 43 6.51 4.46 -0.42
N TYR A 44 5.74 4.91 -1.40
CA TYR A 44 4.75 5.96 -1.16
C TYR A 44 3.46 5.35 -0.59
N ILE A 45 3.10 5.77 0.62
CA ILE A 45 1.86 5.36 1.27
C ILE A 45 0.79 6.42 1.02
N ASN A 46 -0.25 6.06 0.27
CA ASN A 46 -1.41 6.92 0.08
C ASN A 46 -2.42 6.71 1.21
N ASP A 47 -2.16 7.31 2.37
CA ASP A 47 -2.95 7.19 3.60
C ASP A 47 -4.01 8.30 3.75
N ALA A 48 -4.28 9.05 2.69
CA ALA A 48 -5.23 10.15 2.71
C ALA A 48 -6.44 9.93 1.80
N GLY A 49 -7.56 10.57 2.14
CA GLY A 49 -8.73 10.69 1.28
C GLY A 49 -9.73 9.53 1.36
N ASN A 50 -10.61 9.47 0.35
CA ASN A 50 -11.82 8.67 0.43
C ASN A 50 -11.59 7.16 0.49
N GLN A 51 -10.47 6.65 -0.04
CA GLN A 51 -10.18 5.22 0.03
C GLN A 51 -9.97 4.76 1.48
N ILE A 52 -9.25 5.54 2.28
CA ILE A 52 -9.04 5.25 3.72
C ILE A 52 -10.33 5.44 4.51
N ASN A 53 -11.09 6.50 4.23
CA ASN A 53 -12.40 6.72 4.86
C ASN A 53 -13.35 5.54 4.59
N ASN A 54 -13.41 5.07 3.35
CA ASN A 54 -14.25 3.93 2.98
C ASN A 54 -13.78 2.63 3.60
N LEU A 55 -12.46 2.42 3.72
CA LEU A 55 -11.91 1.27 4.44
C LEU A 55 -12.36 1.30 5.91
N ALA A 56 -12.24 2.44 6.59
CA ALA A 56 -12.67 2.60 7.98
C ALA A 56 -14.17 2.30 8.15
N LEU A 57 -15.02 2.85 7.28
CA LEU A 57 -16.46 2.57 7.28
C LEU A 57 -16.76 1.08 7.03
N SER A 58 -16.01 0.43 6.15
CA SER A 58 -16.18 -0.99 5.83
C SER A 58 -15.80 -1.87 7.02
N VAL A 59 -14.67 -1.57 7.68
CA VAL A 59 -14.22 -2.26 8.90
C VAL A 59 -15.24 -2.10 10.02
N GLU A 60 -15.76 -0.88 10.22
CA GLU A 60 -16.78 -0.61 11.23
C GLU A 60 -18.07 -1.40 10.99
N VAL A 61 -18.57 -1.46 9.74
CA VAL A 61 -19.74 -2.28 9.38
C VAL A 61 -19.48 -3.75 9.71
N ARG A 62 -18.34 -4.31 9.28
CA ARG A 62 -17.98 -5.72 9.56
C ARG A 62 -17.86 -5.99 11.06
N TYR A 63 -17.36 -5.02 11.83
CA TYR A 63 -17.25 -5.12 13.28
C TYR A 63 -18.63 -5.25 13.95
N PHE A 64 -19.61 -4.40 13.58
CA PHE A 64 -20.96 -4.51 14.14
C PHE A 64 -21.67 -5.80 13.73
N GLU A 65 -21.53 -6.24 12.47
CA GLU A 65 -22.06 -7.52 12.00
C GLU A 65 -21.49 -8.71 12.79
N ALA A 66 -20.19 -8.71 13.08
CA ALA A 66 -19.55 -9.76 13.88
C ALA A 66 -20.08 -9.82 15.33
N LEU A 67 -20.66 -8.73 15.84
CA LEU A 67 -21.32 -8.66 17.14
C LEU A 67 -22.83 -8.93 17.06
N GLY A 68 -23.39 -9.19 15.88
CA GLY A 68 -24.83 -9.36 15.67
C GLY A 68 -25.63 -8.07 15.86
N LEU A 69 -25.00 -6.91 15.69
CA LEU A 69 -25.61 -5.59 15.81
C LEU A 69 -25.80 -4.97 14.42
N GLU A 70 -26.89 -4.23 14.23
CA GLU A 70 -26.98 -3.33 13.07
C GLU A 70 -26.16 -2.07 13.34
N LYS A 71 -25.36 -1.67 12.34
CA LYS A 71 -24.72 -0.36 12.36
C LYS A 71 -25.83 0.70 12.36
N ARG A 72 -26.01 1.40 13.48
CA ARG A 72 -26.87 2.56 13.53
C ARG A 72 -26.28 3.62 12.61
N ASN A 73 -27.07 4.10 11.65
CA ASN A 73 -26.68 5.23 10.81
C ASN A 73 -26.37 6.41 11.75
N ALA A 74 -25.16 6.96 11.64
CA ALA A 74 -24.80 8.23 12.26
C ALA A 74 -25.43 9.40 11.49
#